data_AF-A0AAD7YB69-F1
#
_entry.id   AF-A0AAD7YB69-F1
#
_cell.length_a   1.000
_cell.length_b   1.000
_cell.length_c   1.000
_cell.angle_alpha   90.00
_cell.angle_beta   90.00
_cell.angle_gamma   90.00
#
_symmetry.space_group_name_H-M   'P 1'
#
loop_
_entity.id
_entity.type
_entity.pdbx_description
1 polymer ?
#
loop_
_entity_poly.entity_id
_entity_poly.type
_entity_poly.pdbx_seq_one_letter_code
_entity_poly.pdbx_strand_id
1 'polypeptide(L)'
;MSYLRAVALLALVALTNQATTGCKNCIVLGKEEKAMFRLHSAACLAASRVAPRAVEALLAGELRDSPALRRHVYCVLLKCKLVSKDGKLQKAAVLGKMAARPDAKNATKALESCADQTGDTPEDLAWNLFRCGYDKKALLFEYMPTNTSETDNNS
;
A
#
# COMPACT_ATOMS: atom_id res chain seq x y z
N MET A 1 -66.41 -22.94 0.56
CA MET A 1 -65.34 -21.92 0.51
C MET A 1 -64.17 -22.53 -0.23
N SER A 2 -63.71 -21.83 -1.26
CA SER A 2 -63.08 -22.35 -2.47
C SER A 2 -61.69 -22.95 -2.29
N TYR A 3 -61.47 -24.03 -3.04
CA TYR A 3 -60.16 -24.49 -3.50
C TYR A 3 -59.54 -23.42 -4.42
N LEU A 4 -58.27 -23.08 -4.21
CA LEU A 4 -57.36 -22.79 -5.32
C LEU A 4 -55.97 -23.31 -4.99
N ARG A 5 -55.50 -24.16 -5.88
CA ARG A 5 -54.27 -24.94 -5.82
C ARG A 5 -53.06 -24.07 -6.17
N ALA A 6 -51.94 -24.48 -5.59
CA ALA A 6 -50.59 -24.52 -6.17
C ALA A 6 -50.02 -23.22 -6.74
N VAL A 7 -48.85 -22.82 -6.25
CA VAL A 7 -47.62 -22.79 -7.06
C VAL A 7 -46.44 -22.91 -6.10
N ALA A 8 -45.72 -24.03 -6.21
CA ALA A 8 -44.35 -24.15 -5.75
C ALA A 8 -43.47 -23.25 -6.64
N LEU A 9 -42.74 -22.31 -6.04
CA LEU A 9 -41.61 -21.66 -6.69
C LEU A 9 -40.43 -21.61 -5.73
N LEU A 10 -39.56 -22.59 -5.93
CA LEU A 10 -38.11 -22.56 -5.79
C LEU A 10 -37.54 -21.17 -5.48
N ALA A 11 -37.25 -20.90 -4.21
CA ALA A 11 -36.25 -19.92 -3.86
C ALA A 11 -34.87 -20.57 -4.08
N LEU A 12 -34.41 -20.55 -5.34
CA LEU A 12 -33.00 -20.62 -5.67
C LEU A 12 -32.32 -19.46 -4.92
N VAL A 13 -31.78 -19.73 -3.74
CA VAL A 13 -30.78 -18.84 -3.15
C VAL A 13 -29.57 -19.01 -4.05
N ALA A 14 -29.51 -18.14 -5.05
CA ALA A 14 -28.40 -18.00 -5.95
C ALA A 14 -27.12 -17.98 -5.10
N LEU A 15 -26.17 -18.82 -5.48
CA LEU A 15 -24.75 -18.60 -5.26
C LEU A 15 -24.44 -17.22 -5.86
N THR A 16 -24.69 -16.15 -5.11
CA THR A 16 -24.01 -14.90 -5.36
C THR A 16 -22.58 -15.20 -4.99
N ASN A 17 -21.79 -15.63 -5.99
CA ASN A 17 -20.39 -15.33 -6.04
C ASN A 17 -20.30 -13.84 -5.72
N GLN A 18 -20.03 -13.52 -4.46
CA GLN A 18 -19.54 -12.21 -4.11
C GLN A 18 -18.16 -12.19 -4.75
N ALA A 19 -18.15 -11.78 -6.03
CA ALA A 19 -16.95 -11.29 -6.66
C ALA A 19 -16.46 -10.21 -5.70
N THR A 20 -15.38 -10.52 -4.99
CA THR A 20 -14.65 -9.51 -4.24
C THR A 20 -14.47 -8.37 -5.24
N THR A 21 -15.01 -7.20 -4.93
CA THR A 21 -14.65 -5.99 -5.67
C THR A 21 -13.22 -5.67 -5.29
N GLY A 22 -12.30 -6.50 -5.77
CA GLY A 22 -10.87 -6.30 -5.69
C GLY A 22 -10.64 -4.90 -6.23
N CYS A 23 -9.95 -4.09 -5.44
CA CYS A 23 -9.57 -2.76 -5.84
C CYS A 23 -8.85 -2.87 -7.19
N LYS A 24 -9.54 -2.47 -8.27
CA LYS A 24 -9.08 -2.66 -9.66
C LYS A 24 -7.72 -2.00 -9.96
N ASN A 25 -7.25 -1.13 -9.07
CA ASN A 25 -6.01 -0.36 -9.17
C ASN A 25 -5.10 -0.48 -7.93
N CYS A 26 -5.39 -1.40 -6.99
CA CYS A 26 -4.50 -1.57 -5.84
C CYS A 26 -3.34 -2.48 -6.22
N ILE A 27 -2.14 -2.05 -5.85
CA ILE A 27 -0.92 -2.83 -6.00
C ILE A 27 -0.87 -3.84 -4.86
N VAL A 28 -0.74 -5.11 -5.22
CA VAL A 28 -0.67 -6.22 -4.27
C VAL A 28 0.80 -6.52 -4.07
N LEU A 29 1.35 -6.22 -2.90
CA LEU A 29 2.71 -6.66 -2.58
C LEU A 29 2.70 -8.14 -2.19
N GLY A 30 3.59 -8.93 -2.79
CA GLY A 30 3.80 -10.32 -2.38
C GLY A 30 4.37 -10.42 -0.97
N LYS A 31 4.41 -11.66 -0.45
CA LYS A 31 4.93 -11.95 0.90
C LYS A 31 6.39 -11.51 1.06
N GLU A 32 7.19 -11.62 0.00
CA GLU A 32 8.60 -11.26 -0.01
C GLU A 32 8.81 -9.75 0.08
N GLU A 33 8.06 -8.95 -0.68
CA GLU A 33 8.19 -7.49 -0.62
C GLU A 33 7.72 -6.94 0.73
N LYS A 34 6.68 -7.55 1.31
CA LYS A 34 6.22 -7.25 2.68
C LYS A 34 7.32 -7.54 3.71
N ALA A 35 7.95 -8.71 3.64
CA ALA A 35 9.04 -9.07 4.54
C ALA A 35 10.26 -8.14 4.39
N MET A 36 10.64 -7.81 3.15
CA MET A 36 11.74 -6.89 2.87
C MET A 36 11.47 -5.48 3.39
N PHE A 37 10.25 -4.95 3.22
CA PHE A 37 9.88 -3.66 3.79
C PHE A 37 10.00 -3.65 5.32
N ARG A 38 9.48 -4.68 5.99
CA ARG A 38 9.56 -4.80 7.46
C ARG A 38 11.01 -4.89 7.95
N LEU A 39 11.86 -5.64 7.26
CA LEU A 39 13.28 -5.74 7.56
C LEU A 39 13.97 -4.37 7.49
N HIS A 40 13.73 -3.62 6.40
CA HIS A 40 14.31 -2.29 6.24
C HIS A 40 13.74 -1.27 7.23
N SER A 41 12.43 -1.34 7.52
CA SER A 41 11.79 -0.52 8.55
C SER A 41 12.41 -0.75 9.91
N ALA A 42 12.59 -2.01 10.35
CA ALA A 42 13.25 -2.33 11.61
C ALA A 42 14.67 -1.74 11.69
N ALA A 43 15.45 -1.85 10.61
CA ALA A 43 16.79 -1.29 10.52
C ALA A 43 16.83 0.26 10.52
N CYS A 44 15.70 0.92 10.29
CA CYS A 44 15.59 2.38 10.23
C CYS A 44 15.07 3.02 11.52
N LEU A 45 14.58 2.24 12.49
CA LEU A 45 14.02 2.76 13.75
C LEU A 45 15.03 3.63 14.51
N ALA A 46 16.24 3.11 14.75
CA ALA A 46 17.28 3.82 15.50
C ALA A 46 17.71 5.13 14.81
N ALA A 47 17.93 5.10 13.49
CA ALA A 47 18.39 6.26 12.74
C ALA A 47 17.33 7.37 12.64
N SER A 48 16.06 6.99 12.46
CA SER A 48 14.95 7.95 12.32
C SER A 48 14.46 8.51 13.65
N ARG A 49 14.69 7.78 14.76
CA ARG A 49 14.14 8.04 16.10
C ARG A 49 12.61 8.12 16.10
N VAL A 50 11.97 7.46 15.14
CA VAL A 50 10.51 7.36 15.08
C VAL A 50 10.01 6.45 16.20
N ALA A 51 8.88 6.80 16.81
CA ALA A 51 8.24 5.93 17.77
C ALA A 51 7.65 4.69 17.05
N PRO A 52 7.80 3.46 17.59
CA PRO A 52 7.25 2.26 16.98
C PRO A 52 5.76 2.38 16.63
N ARG A 53 4.96 2.98 17.54
CA ARG A 53 3.53 3.27 17.31
C ARG A 53 3.24 4.12 16.07
N ALA A 54 4.14 5.04 15.69
CA ALA A 54 3.96 5.86 14.50
C ALA A 54 4.27 5.07 13.21
N VAL A 55 5.16 4.08 13.30
CA VAL A 55 5.40 3.12 12.22
C VAL A 55 4.24 2.15 12.10
N GLU A 56 3.69 1.66 13.21
CA GLU A 56 2.47 0.84 13.22
C GLU A 56 1.27 1.59 12.64
N ALA A 57 1.07 2.85 13.01
CA ALA A 57 0.02 3.71 12.43
C ALA A 57 0.24 3.93 10.93
N LEU A 58 1.47 4.25 10.50
CA LEU A 58 1.82 4.32 9.08
C LEU A 58 1.48 3.00 8.38
N LEU A 59 1.95 1.89 8.95
CA LEU A 59 1.65 0.52 8.55
C LEU A 59 0.18 0.17 8.73
N ALA A 60 -0.71 1.03 9.19
CA ALA A 60 -2.16 0.86 9.20
C ALA A 60 -2.87 1.87 8.26
N GLY A 61 -2.10 2.56 7.41
CA GLY A 61 -2.63 3.59 6.51
C GLY A 61 -2.92 4.91 7.20
N GLU A 62 -2.58 5.06 8.48
CA GLU A 62 -2.66 6.33 9.19
C GLU A 62 -1.38 7.15 8.98
N LEU A 63 -1.32 7.87 7.87
CA LEU A 63 -0.19 8.74 7.54
C LEU A 63 -0.21 10.00 8.41
N ARG A 64 0.52 9.96 9.53
CA ARG A 64 0.71 11.11 10.42
C ARG A 64 2.06 11.77 10.17
N ASP A 65 2.03 12.86 9.41
CA ASP A 65 3.25 13.58 9.06
C ASP A 65 3.99 14.09 10.30
N SER A 66 5.25 13.70 10.42
CA SER A 66 6.17 14.20 11.45
C SER A 66 7.62 14.09 10.97
N PRO A 67 8.54 14.95 11.43
CA PRO A 67 9.94 14.88 11.01
C PRO A 67 10.60 13.51 11.24
N ALA A 68 10.26 12.83 12.33
CA ALA A 68 10.78 11.49 12.61
C ALA A 68 10.22 10.43 11.63
N LEU A 69 8.94 10.55 11.25
CA LEU A 69 8.34 9.65 10.26
C LEU A 69 8.89 9.90 8.85
N ARG A 70 9.11 11.16 8.46
CA ARG A 70 9.77 11.50 7.18
C ARG A 70 11.15 10.87 7.09
N ARG A 71 11.98 11.02 8.13
CA ARG A 71 13.27 10.33 8.26
C ARG A 71 13.15 8.82 8.12
N HIS A 72 12.14 8.23 8.76
CA HIS A 72 11.91 6.79 8.68
C HIS A 72 11.61 6.34 7.25
N VAL A 73 10.65 7.00 6.60
CA VAL A 73 10.27 6.71 5.20
C VAL A 73 11.47 6.90 4.27
N TYR A 74 12.20 8.00 4.39
CA TYR A 74 13.42 8.24 3.62
C TYR A 74 14.44 7.12 3.80
N CYS A 75 14.75 6.73 5.03
CA CYS A 75 15.68 5.64 5.32
C CYS A 75 15.24 4.32 4.68
N VAL A 76 13.95 3.98 4.76
CA VAL A 76 13.41 2.75 4.16
C VAL A 76 13.50 2.80 2.65
N LEU A 77 13.08 3.89 2.01
CA LEU A 77 13.14 4.06 0.56
C LEU A 77 14.59 4.00 0.05
N LEU A 78 15.54 4.56 0.81
CA LEU A 78 16.97 4.53 0.50
C LEU A 78 17.53 3.10 0.57
N LYS A 79 17.20 2.35 1.63
CA LYS A 79 17.61 0.93 1.77
C LYS A 79 16.98 0.05 0.69
N CYS A 80 15.74 0.34 0.33
CA CYS A 80 15.06 -0.28 -0.81
C CYS A 80 15.62 0.18 -2.16
N LYS A 81 16.59 1.09 -2.22
CA LYS A 81 17.13 1.67 -3.47
C LYS A 81 16.04 2.25 -4.39
N LEU A 82 14.94 2.74 -3.81
CA LEU A 82 13.85 3.40 -4.53
C LEU A 82 14.11 4.89 -4.69
N VAL A 83 14.89 5.47 -3.77
CA VAL A 83 15.35 6.85 -3.86
C VAL A 83 16.88 6.93 -3.78
N SER A 84 17.42 8.02 -4.32
CA SER A 84 18.81 8.42 -4.16
C SER A 84 19.06 9.10 -2.81
N LYS A 85 20.33 9.44 -2.51
CA LYS A 85 20.71 10.18 -1.29
C LYS A 85 20.16 11.62 -1.25
N ASP A 86 19.81 12.17 -2.40
CA ASP A 86 19.12 13.45 -2.56
C ASP A 86 17.59 13.31 -2.52
N GLY A 87 17.05 12.11 -2.25
CA GLY A 87 15.63 11.86 -2.05
C GLY A 87 14.83 11.63 -3.34
N LYS A 88 15.47 11.71 -4.52
CA LYS A 88 14.81 11.57 -5.82
C LYS A 88 14.51 10.12 -6.15
N LEU A 89 13.39 9.89 -6.84
CA LEU A 89 12.99 8.57 -7.32
C LEU A 89 14.04 7.99 -8.30
N GLN A 90 14.53 6.79 -8.00
CA GLN A 90 15.39 6.01 -8.88
C GLN A 90 14.55 5.25 -9.91
N LYS A 91 14.08 5.95 -10.94
CA LYS A 91 13.15 5.41 -11.96
C LYS A 91 13.60 4.07 -12.54
N ALA A 92 14.86 3.92 -12.92
CA ALA A 92 15.40 2.67 -13.47
C ALA A 92 15.36 1.51 -12.45
N ALA A 93 15.67 1.78 -11.18
CA ALA A 93 15.63 0.77 -10.13
C ALA A 93 14.19 0.32 -9.83
N VAL A 94 13.25 1.27 -9.85
CA VAL A 94 11.81 1.01 -9.70
C VAL A 94 11.31 0.15 -10.86
N LEU A 95 11.59 0.53 -12.10
CA LEU A 95 11.22 -0.23 -13.30
C LEU A 95 11.77 -1.65 -13.26
N GLY A 96 13.04 -1.82 -12.91
CA GLY A 96 13.66 -3.14 -12.79
C GLY A 96 12.99 -4.02 -11.74
N LYS A 97 12.62 -3.45 -10.58
CA LYS A 97 11.90 -4.17 -9.51
C LYS A 97 10.44 -4.47 -9.87
N MET A 98 9.83 -3.61 -10.67
CA MET A 98 8.43 -3.72 -11.09
C MET A 98 8.26 -4.67 -12.27
N ALA A 99 9.29 -4.87 -13.11
CA ALA A 99 9.19 -5.63 -14.36
C ALA A 99 8.67 -7.07 -14.20
N ALA A 100 8.93 -7.71 -13.06
CA ALA A 100 8.46 -9.07 -12.77
C ALA A 100 7.02 -9.12 -12.22
N ARG A 101 6.38 -7.96 -11.99
CA ARG A 101 5.09 -7.89 -11.32
C ARG A 101 3.93 -7.87 -12.31
N PRO A 102 2.80 -8.55 -12.02
CA PRO A 102 1.60 -8.48 -12.85
C PRO A 102 1.00 -7.07 -12.99
N ASP A 103 1.23 -6.20 -12.01
CA ASP A 103 0.73 -4.82 -11.92
C ASP A 103 1.75 -3.75 -12.35
N ALA A 104 2.88 -4.17 -12.93
CA ALA A 104 4.04 -3.32 -13.24
C ALA A 104 3.67 -2.01 -13.96
N LYS A 105 2.77 -2.08 -14.94
CA LYS A 105 2.36 -0.94 -15.76
C LYS A 105 1.65 0.14 -14.94
N ASN A 106 0.73 -0.27 -14.06
CA ASN A 106 -0.04 0.67 -13.23
C ASN A 106 0.85 1.29 -12.16
N ALA A 107 1.68 0.48 -11.51
CA ALA A 107 2.65 0.93 -10.52
C ALA A 107 3.67 1.90 -11.09
N THR A 108 4.23 1.58 -12.25
CA THR A 108 5.18 2.42 -12.97
C THR A 108 4.56 3.77 -13.32
N LYS A 109 3.39 3.78 -13.97
CA LYS A 109 2.72 5.01 -14.38
C LYS A 109 2.45 5.95 -13.20
N ALA A 110 2.01 5.38 -12.08
CA ALA A 110 1.70 6.18 -10.93
C ALA A 110 2.98 6.72 -10.23
N LEU A 111 4.05 5.93 -10.15
CA LEU A 111 5.34 6.38 -9.64
C LEU A 111 5.99 7.43 -10.54
N GLU A 112 5.90 7.27 -11.86
CA GLU A 112 6.36 8.28 -12.82
C GLU A 112 5.62 9.61 -12.63
N SER A 113 4.30 9.57 -12.43
CA SER A 113 3.51 10.77 -12.14
C SER A 113 3.83 11.43 -10.79
N CYS A 114 4.62 10.77 -9.95
CA CYS A 114 5.11 11.29 -8.68
C CYS A 114 6.61 11.63 -8.71
N ALA A 115 7.28 11.51 -9.85
CA ALA A 115 8.73 11.70 -9.90
C ALA A 115 9.17 13.15 -9.68
N ASP A 116 8.29 14.11 -9.96
CA ASP A 116 8.59 15.55 -9.93
C ASP A 116 8.20 16.21 -8.59
N GLN A 117 8.05 15.40 -7.54
CA GLN A 117 7.88 15.94 -6.19
C GLN A 117 9.11 16.78 -5.79
N THR A 118 8.91 17.70 -4.86
CA THR A 118 9.95 18.60 -4.33
C THR A 118 9.94 18.55 -2.80
N GLY A 119 10.98 19.08 -2.17
CA GLY A 119 11.08 19.22 -0.71
C GLY A 119 12.32 20.01 -0.33
N ASP A 120 12.29 20.63 0.87
CA ASP A 120 13.40 21.44 1.37
C ASP A 120 14.62 20.58 1.73
N THR A 121 14.38 19.33 2.11
CA THR A 121 15.40 18.32 2.40
C THR A 121 15.17 17.03 1.61
N PRO A 122 16.18 16.14 1.49
CA PRO A 122 15.98 14.80 0.92
C PRO A 122 14.88 14.00 1.62
N GLU A 123 14.70 14.22 2.92
CA GLU A 123 13.67 13.56 3.73
C GLU A 123 12.27 14.05 3.36
N ASP A 124 12.12 15.36 3.14
CA ASP A 124 10.86 15.97 2.71
C ASP A 124 10.49 15.55 1.29
N LEU A 125 11.48 15.53 0.38
CA LEU A 125 11.26 15.05 -0.98
C LEU A 125 10.83 13.58 -0.99
N ALA A 126 11.53 12.71 -0.26
CA ALA A 126 11.19 11.29 -0.18
C ALA A 126 9.81 11.07 0.46
N TRP A 127 9.44 11.89 1.45
CA TRP A 127 8.11 11.89 2.04
C TRP A 127 7.02 12.31 1.05
N ASN A 128 7.23 13.38 0.28
CA ASN A 128 6.26 13.86 -0.71
C ASN A 128 6.10 12.86 -1.86
N LEU A 129 7.19 12.23 -2.30
CA LEU A 129 7.18 11.11 -3.23
C LEU A 129 6.36 9.93 -2.69
N PHE A 130 6.62 9.53 -1.44
CA PHE A 130 5.88 8.47 -0.77
C PHE A 130 4.38 8.78 -0.67
N ARG A 131 4.02 9.99 -0.24
CA ARG A 131 2.62 10.44 -0.16
C ARG A 131 1.94 10.42 -1.52
N CYS A 132 2.57 10.97 -2.56
CA CYS A 132 2.01 10.96 -3.90
C CYS A 132 1.74 9.52 -4.39
N GLY A 133 2.68 8.61 -4.16
CA GLY A 133 2.49 7.20 -4.50
C GLY A 133 1.39 6.54 -3.66
N TYR A 134 1.29 6.88 -2.37
CA TYR A 134 0.23 6.41 -1.49
C TYR A 134 -1.15 6.87 -1.97
N ASP A 135 -1.33 8.17 -2.23
CA ASP A 135 -2.59 8.78 -2.69
C ASP A 135 -3.06 8.21 -4.03
N LYS A 136 -2.12 7.86 -4.91
CA LYS A 136 -2.39 7.21 -6.21
C LYS A 136 -2.58 5.70 -6.12
N LYS A 137 -2.60 5.13 -4.91
CA LYS A 137 -2.68 3.70 -4.67
C LYS A 137 -1.50 2.90 -5.27
N ALA A 138 -0.43 3.62 -5.59
CA ALA A 138 0.78 3.16 -6.29
C ALA A 138 1.87 2.61 -5.37
N LEU A 139 1.77 2.96 -4.09
CA LEU A 139 2.62 2.45 -3.01
C LEU A 139 1.76 1.76 -1.95
N LEU A 140 0.56 1.28 -2.30
CA LEU A 140 -0.20 0.48 -1.36
C LEU A 140 0.55 -0.82 -1.12
N PHE A 141 1.34 -0.81 -0.06
CA PHE A 141 1.66 -2.00 0.68
C PHE A 141 0.31 -2.56 1.10
N GLU A 142 -0.07 -3.72 0.58
CA GLU A 142 -1.21 -4.51 1.05
C GLU A 142 -0.97 -5.06 2.49
N TYR A 143 -0.33 -4.25 3.33
CA TYR A 143 -0.08 -4.45 4.75
C TYR A 143 -0.32 -3.17 5.56
N MET A 144 -0.87 -2.13 4.93
CA MET A 144 -1.57 -1.06 5.61
C MET A 144 -3.03 -1.47 5.76
N PRO A 145 -3.49 -2.09 6.88
CA PRO A 145 -4.90 -2.29 7.13
C PRO A 145 -5.59 -0.93 7.11
N THR A 146 -6.17 -0.59 5.96
CA THR A 146 -7.29 0.33 5.96
C THR A 146 -8.32 -0.33 6.86
N ASN A 147 -8.68 0.31 7.96
CA ASN A 147 -9.83 -0.09 8.77
C ASN A 147 -11.11 0.05 7.91
N THR A 148 -11.31 -0.92 7.03
CA THR A 148 -12.59 -1.36 6.51
C THR A 148 -12.69 -2.79 6.99
N SER A 149 -13.14 -2.91 8.23
CA SER A 149 -13.71 -4.10 8.87
C SER A 149 -13.79 -5.36 7.99
N GLU A 150 -12.82 -6.26 8.15
CA GLU A 150 -13.08 -7.70 8.05
C GLU A 150 -12.77 -8.29 9.42
N THR A 151 -13.80 -8.27 10.27
CA THR A 151 -13.84 -9.06 11.49
C THR A 151 -14.07 -10.50 11.08
N ASP A 152 -12.98 -11.25 10.92
CA ASP A 152 -13.04 -12.70 10.81
C ASP A 152 -13.28 -13.29 12.21
N ASN A 153 -14.55 -13.42 12.59
CA ASN A 153 -14.96 -14.43 13.53
C ASN A 153 -15.22 -15.72 12.74
N ASN A 154 -14.48 -16.79 13.02
CA ASN A 154 -15.05 -18.12 12.79
C ASN A 154 -14.62 -19.10 13.89
N SER A 155 -15.66 -19.63 14.54
CA SER A 155 -15.65 -20.81 15.42
C SER A 155 -15.29 -22.08 14.66
#